data_AF-A0A941ITU2-F1
#
_entry.id   AF-A0A941ITU2-F1
#
_cell.length_a   1.000
_cell.length_b   1.000
_cell.length_c   1.000
_cell.angle_alpha   90.00
_cell.angle_beta   90.00
_cell.angle_gamma   90.00
#
_symmetry.space_group_name_H-M   'P 1'
#
loop_
_entity.id
_entity.type
_entity.pdbx_description
1 polymer ?
#
loop_
_entity_poly.entity_id
_entity_poly.type
_entity_poly.pdbx_seq_one_letter_code
_entity_poly.pdbx_strand_id
1 'polypeptide(L)'
;MSAPPSAHPPPARPPALSGSAPRGRKGVARMIGSWHPGRVEHAEIQIGFDPSLHLFLAAAHRRADRPSTAVIDGVSSLGHLVESLGVPLTEVGGLRVDGAAAEPGYVPVGGERVQVAAVAKPQRVDGPLRFLLDIHLGTLTRRLRLLGVDAAYENPDIGDAALAARSAAEHRVMLSRDRGLLRRRELFAGAFVYSHRPEEQLDDVLARFAPPLAPWTRCTACNGLLRQTSKEAMHGILPDGTERTYDTFAQCVECGQAYWRGAHAQRLDAIVGHALSRFGSDGDQRGQGGQGGQGGPSAPTGLS
;
A
#
# COMPACT_ATOMS: atom_id res chain seq x y z
N MET A 1 1.40 -47.52 13.04
CA MET A 1 1.05 -47.99 11.69
C MET A 1 -0.37 -47.54 11.42
N SER A 2 -0.53 -46.41 10.72
CA SER A 2 -1.82 -45.80 10.41
C SER A 2 -1.80 -45.41 8.94
N ALA A 3 -2.85 -45.83 8.24
CA ALA A 3 -2.98 -45.84 6.78
C ALA A 3 -2.97 -44.43 6.16
N PRO A 4 -2.53 -44.30 4.89
CA PRO A 4 -2.55 -43.03 4.17
C PRO A 4 -3.97 -42.65 3.69
N PRO A 5 -4.27 -41.35 3.51
CA PRO A 5 -5.56 -40.89 3.02
C PRO A 5 -5.75 -41.17 1.52
N SER A 6 -6.97 -41.58 1.17
CA SER A 6 -7.43 -41.94 -0.17
C SER A 6 -7.37 -40.75 -1.15
N ALA A 7 -6.80 -41.00 -2.33
CA ALA A 7 -6.80 -40.09 -3.46
C ALA A 7 -8.20 -39.99 -4.10
N HIS A 8 -8.70 -38.77 -4.30
CA HIS A 8 -9.90 -38.50 -5.09
C HIS A 8 -9.63 -38.69 -6.59
N PRO A 9 -10.53 -39.32 -7.37
CA PRO A 9 -10.41 -39.41 -8.82
C PRO A 9 -10.76 -38.08 -9.51
N PRO A 10 -10.15 -37.77 -10.67
CA PRO A 10 -10.45 -36.56 -11.44
C PRO A 10 -11.85 -36.62 -12.09
N PRO A 11 -12.50 -35.47 -12.35
CA PRO A 11 -13.83 -35.42 -12.95
C PRO A 11 -13.82 -35.86 -14.43
N ALA A 12 -14.91 -36.53 -14.82
CA ALA A 12 -15.12 -37.08 -16.16
C ALA A 12 -15.27 -36.00 -17.25
N ARG A 13 -14.71 -36.27 -18.43
CA ARG A 13 -14.87 -35.44 -19.64
C ARG A 13 -16.33 -35.50 -20.16
N PRO A 14 -16.91 -34.38 -20.61
CA PRO A 14 -18.21 -34.40 -21.28
C PRO A 14 -18.11 -35.01 -22.70
N PRO A 15 -19.19 -35.65 -23.20
CA PRO A 15 -19.20 -36.32 -24.49
C PRO A 15 -19.21 -35.34 -25.67
N ALA A 16 -18.58 -35.76 -26.77
CA ALA A 16 -18.58 -35.06 -28.05
C ALA A 16 -19.98 -35.10 -28.69
N LEU A 17 -20.54 -33.93 -28.97
CA LEU A 17 -21.78 -33.80 -29.74
C LEU A 17 -21.44 -33.74 -31.23
N SER A 18 -21.73 -34.83 -31.94
CA SER A 18 -21.93 -34.85 -33.38
C SER A 18 -23.39 -34.46 -33.68
N GLY A 19 -23.60 -33.53 -34.62
CA GLY A 19 -24.94 -33.04 -34.92
C GLY A 19 -24.96 -32.20 -36.20
N SER A 20 -25.44 -32.85 -37.25
CA SER A 20 -25.73 -32.39 -38.62
C SER A 20 -26.46 -31.05 -38.77
N ALA A 21 -26.13 -30.37 -39.87
CA ALA A 21 -26.71 -29.11 -40.35
C ALA A 21 -28.20 -29.20 -40.78
N PRO A 22 -28.97 -28.12 -40.62
CA PRO A 22 -30.20 -27.89 -41.39
C PRO A 22 -29.99 -26.88 -42.53
N ARG A 23 -30.73 -27.13 -43.62
CA ARG A 23 -30.72 -26.42 -44.90
C ARG A 23 -31.48 -25.08 -44.82
N GLY A 24 -30.85 -24.05 -45.38
CA GLY A 24 -31.39 -22.90 -46.11
C GLY A 24 -32.76 -22.29 -45.76
N ARG A 25 -32.74 -21.02 -45.35
CA ARG A 25 -33.67 -19.99 -45.84
C ARG A 25 -32.92 -18.69 -46.15
N LYS A 26 -33.39 -18.05 -47.23
CA LYS A 26 -32.74 -17.01 -48.02
C LYS A 26 -32.86 -15.61 -47.38
N GLY A 27 -31.80 -14.82 -47.54
CA GLY A 27 -31.90 -13.43 -47.98
C GLY A 27 -32.11 -12.35 -46.91
N VAL A 28 -31.00 -11.87 -46.35
CA VAL A 28 -30.77 -10.41 -46.21
C VAL A 28 -29.31 -10.19 -46.61
N ALA A 29 -29.10 -9.57 -47.76
CA ALA A 29 -27.77 -9.24 -48.26
C ALA A 29 -27.14 -8.18 -47.35
N ARG A 30 -26.45 -8.63 -46.31
CA ARG A 30 -25.52 -7.79 -45.56
C ARG A 30 -24.30 -7.65 -46.46
N MET A 31 -24.06 -6.43 -46.94
CA MET A 31 -22.77 -6.09 -47.54
C MET A 31 -21.69 -6.39 -46.52
N ILE A 32 -21.05 -7.55 -46.67
CA ILE A 32 -19.75 -7.84 -46.09
C ILE A 32 -18.80 -6.98 -46.91
N GLY A 33 -18.63 -5.73 -46.46
CA GLY A 33 -17.50 -4.91 -46.87
C GLY A 33 -16.23 -5.72 -46.62
N SER A 34 -15.40 -5.80 -47.65
CA SER A 34 -14.14 -6.53 -47.66
C SER A 34 -13.31 -6.22 -46.41
N TRP A 35 -12.90 -7.27 -45.71
CA TRP A 35 -11.94 -7.18 -44.62
C TRP A 35 -10.60 -6.70 -45.20
N HIS A 36 -10.16 -5.50 -44.82
CA HIS A 36 -8.85 -4.94 -45.19
C HIS A 36 -7.90 -5.09 -43.99
N PRO A 37 -6.74 -5.76 -44.13
CA PRO A 37 -5.69 -5.73 -43.13
C PRO A 37 -4.92 -4.41 -43.30
N GLY A 38 -5.45 -3.30 -42.79
CA GLY A 38 -4.80 -2.02 -42.99
C GLY A 38 -5.52 -0.85 -42.34
N ARG A 39 -4.83 -0.23 -41.38
CA ARG A 39 -5.15 1.01 -40.65
C ARG A 39 -6.04 0.79 -39.42
N VAL A 40 -5.40 0.46 -38.29
CA VAL A 40 -5.88 0.97 -36.99
C VAL A 40 -5.92 2.49 -37.16
N GLU A 41 -7.10 3.10 -37.09
CA GLU A 41 -7.19 4.56 -37.07
C GLU A 41 -6.59 5.05 -35.76
N HIS A 42 -5.28 5.27 -35.80
CA HIS A 42 -4.55 5.94 -34.74
C HIS A 42 -5.10 7.36 -34.64
N ALA A 43 -5.87 7.61 -33.59
CA ALA A 43 -6.33 8.93 -33.24
C ALA A 43 -5.41 9.52 -32.17
N GLU A 44 -5.40 10.84 -32.05
CA GLU A 44 -4.59 11.55 -31.08
C GLU A 44 -5.46 12.19 -30.01
N ILE A 45 -4.98 12.17 -28.77
CA ILE A 45 -5.56 12.92 -27.65
C ILE A 45 -4.52 13.84 -27.03
N GLN A 46 -4.97 14.82 -26.25
CA GLN A 46 -4.12 15.65 -25.42
C GLN A 46 -4.20 15.16 -23.97
N ILE A 47 -3.09 14.73 -23.39
CA ILE A 47 -3.04 14.21 -22.02
C ILE A 47 -2.10 15.04 -21.13
N GLY A 48 -2.63 15.55 -20.04
CA GLY A 48 -1.89 16.26 -18.99
C GLY A 48 -1.80 15.43 -17.71
N PHE A 49 -0.65 15.51 -17.03
CA PHE A 49 -0.42 14.84 -15.75
C PHE A 49 -0.09 15.86 -14.67
N ASP A 50 -0.62 15.63 -13.47
CA ASP A 50 -0.18 16.33 -12.27
C ASP A 50 1.36 16.30 -12.16
N PRO A 51 2.02 17.43 -11.81
CA PRO A 51 3.48 17.49 -11.70
C PRO A 51 4.11 16.42 -10.81
N SER A 52 3.42 15.99 -9.76
CA SER A 52 3.91 14.94 -8.86
C SER A 52 3.99 13.55 -9.53
N LEU A 53 3.30 13.33 -10.65
CA LEU A 53 3.36 12.09 -11.43
C LEU A 53 4.49 12.09 -12.47
N HIS A 54 5.15 13.23 -12.71
CA HIS A 54 6.15 13.35 -13.80
C HIS A 54 7.35 12.43 -13.63
N LEU A 55 7.66 12.01 -12.40
CA LEU A 55 8.75 11.06 -12.14
C LEU A 55 8.51 9.67 -12.79
N PHE A 56 7.26 9.30 -13.04
CA PHE A 56 6.92 8.03 -13.70
C PHE A 56 6.99 8.11 -15.22
N LEU A 57 6.80 9.31 -15.77
CA LEU A 57 6.65 9.54 -17.19
C LEU A 57 8.00 9.50 -17.92
N ALA A 58 7.99 9.14 -19.20
CA ALA A 58 9.14 9.38 -20.07
C ALA A 58 9.34 10.90 -20.28
N ALA A 59 10.57 11.32 -20.59
CA ALA A 59 10.92 12.75 -20.71
C ALA A 59 10.02 13.53 -21.69
N ALA A 60 9.53 12.87 -22.75
CA ALA A 60 8.59 13.45 -23.71
C ALA A 60 7.27 13.95 -23.08
N HIS A 61 6.86 13.37 -21.95
CA HIS A 61 5.58 13.62 -21.29
C HIS A 61 5.69 14.41 -19.98
N ARG A 62 6.89 14.87 -19.58
CA ARG A 62 7.13 15.60 -18.31
C ARG A 62 6.95 17.12 -18.39
N ARG A 63 6.22 17.62 -19.39
CA ARG A 63 6.03 19.06 -19.56
C ARG A 63 4.96 19.55 -18.59
N ALA A 64 5.33 20.47 -17.70
CA ALA A 64 4.41 21.05 -16.71
C ALA A 64 3.53 22.16 -17.27
N ASP A 65 3.94 22.79 -18.37
CA ASP A 65 3.31 23.95 -18.97
C ASP A 65 2.24 23.60 -20.01
N ARG A 66 2.23 22.36 -20.53
CA ARG A 66 1.29 21.94 -21.57
C ARG A 66 1.03 20.43 -21.59
N PRO A 67 -0.18 20.00 -22.00
CA PRO A 67 -0.46 18.59 -22.23
C PRO A 67 0.42 18.01 -23.35
N SER A 68 0.63 16.70 -23.29
CA SER A 68 1.34 15.94 -24.31
C SER A 68 0.36 15.29 -25.28
N THR A 69 0.77 15.12 -26.53
CA THR A 69 0.02 14.28 -27.47
C THR A 69 0.27 12.81 -27.17
N ALA A 70 -0.81 12.01 -27.11
CA ALA A 70 -0.75 10.56 -27.02
C ALA A 70 -1.57 9.93 -28.15
N VAL A 71 -1.05 8.85 -28.72
CA VAL A 71 -1.73 8.07 -29.77
C VAL A 71 -2.59 7.00 -29.10
N ILE A 72 -3.83 6.88 -29.54
CA ILE A 72 -4.79 5.86 -29.11
C ILE A 72 -5.09 4.89 -30.25
N ASP A 73 -5.48 3.66 -29.90
CA ASP A 73 -5.82 2.56 -30.83
C ASP A 73 -7.33 2.34 -30.98
N GLY A 74 -8.14 3.14 -30.27
CA GLY A 74 -9.61 3.07 -30.26
C GLY A 74 -10.19 1.92 -29.44
N VAL A 75 -9.38 1.12 -28.74
CA VAL A 75 -9.84 -0.04 -27.95
C VAL A 75 -9.24 -0.11 -26.55
N SER A 76 -8.06 0.48 -26.34
CA SER A 76 -7.40 0.54 -25.06
C SER A 76 -8.12 1.49 -24.11
N SER A 77 -8.32 1.06 -22.87
CA SER A 77 -8.90 1.92 -21.84
C SER A 77 -7.92 3.02 -21.42
N LEU A 78 -8.47 4.09 -20.85
CA LEU A 78 -7.71 5.21 -20.32
C LEU A 78 -6.74 4.76 -19.23
N GLY A 79 -7.15 3.82 -18.37
CA GLY A 79 -6.28 3.21 -17.38
C GLY A 79 -5.08 2.51 -18.03
N HIS A 80 -5.31 1.73 -19.08
CA HIS A 80 -4.22 1.07 -19.81
C HIS A 80 -3.27 2.07 -20.47
N LEU A 81 -3.80 3.15 -21.05
CA LEU A 81 -3.01 4.24 -21.62
C LEU A 81 -2.14 4.94 -20.56
N VAL A 82 -2.70 5.21 -19.38
CA VAL A 82 -1.96 5.85 -18.29
C VAL A 82 -0.82 4.95 -17.79
N GLU A 83 -1.07 3.65 -17.64
CA GLU A 83 -0.04 2.68 -17.25
C GLU A 83 1.05 2.50 -18.30
N SER A 84 0.69 2.50 -19.59
CA SER A 84 1.63 2.39 -20.71
C SER A 84 2.53 3.62 -20.82
N LEU A 85 2.01 4.81 -20.53
CA LEU A 85 2.79 6.05 -20.39
C LEU A 85 3.65 6.06 -19.12
N GLY A 86 3.31 5.21 -18.17
CA GLY A 86 4.18 4.84 -17.08
C GLY A 86 3.54 4.86 -15.70
N VAL A 87 2.50 5.65 -15.49
CA VAL A 87 1.98 5.92 -14.14
C VAL A 87 1.18 4.71 -13.66
N PRO A 88 1.57 4.06 -12.55
CA PRO A 88 0.72 3.02 -11.95
C PRO A 88 -0.62 3.62 -11.53
N LEU A 89 -1.74 2.93 -11.76
CA LEU A 89 -3.06 3.45 -11.35
C LEU A 89 -3.20 3.64 -9.83
N THR A 90 -2.37 2.95 -9.05
CA THR A 90 -2.22 3.15 -7.60
C THR A 90 -1.72 4.56 -7.20
N GLU A 91 -1.18 5.33 -8.15
CA GLU A 91 -0.74 6.71 -7.96
C GLU A 91 -1.75 7.74 -8.50
N VAL A 92 -2.78 7.29 -9.21
CA VAL A 92 -3.79 8.14 -9.84
C VAL A 92 -4.94 8.39 -8.86
N GLY A 93 -5.18 9.66 -8.53
CA GLY A 93 -6.27 10.08 -7.66
C GLY A 93 -7.56 10.44 -8.40
N GLY A 94 -7.49 10.65 -9.71
CA GLY A 94 -8.66 10.93 -10.53
C GLY A 94 -8.32 11.11 -12.00
N LEU A 95 -9.28 10.78 -12.86
CA LEU A 95 -9.19 10.94 -14.30
C LEU A 95 -10.31 11.88 -14.76
N ARG A 96 -9.98 12.79 -15.67
CA ARG A 96 -10.95 13.67 -16.33
C ARG A 96 -10.79 13.62 -17.83
N VAL A 97 -11.92 13.63 -18.54
CA VAL A 97 -12.01 13.71 -20.00
C VAL A 97 -12.89 14.92 -20.33
N ASP A 98 -12.31 15.91 -21.02
CA ASP A 98 -12.93 17.21 -21.30
C ASP A 98 -13.59 17.87 -20.07
N GLY A 99 -12.94 17.71 -18.91
CA GLY A 99 -13.37 18.27 -17.63
C GLY A 99 -14.33 17.38 -16.82
N ALA A 100 -14.99 16.40 -17.43
CA ALA A 100 -15.86 15.44 -16.74
C ALA A 100 -15.05 14.31 -16.09
N ALA A 101 -15.50 13.81 -14.94
CA ALA A 101 -14.86 12.67 -14.28
C ALA A 101 -15.00 11.39 -15.14
N ALA A 102 -13.94 10.60 -15.21
CA ALA A 102 -13.90 9.36 -15.96
C ALA A 102 -13.33 8.21 -15.12
N GLU A 103 -13.75 6.99 -15.44
CA GLU A 103 -13.23 5.76 -14.82
C GLU A 103 -12.04 5.21 -15.62
N PRO A 104 -11.13 4.43 -15.00
CA PRO A 104 -10.01 3.80 -15.71
C PRO A 104 -10.43 2.87 -16.88
N GLY A 105 -11.68 2.38 -16.87
CA GLY A 105 -12.26 1.55 -17.93
C GLY A 105 -12.76 2.33 -19.15
N TYR A 106 -12.82 3.66 -19.09
CA TYR A 106 -13.26 4.51 -20.21
C TYR A 106 -12.34 4.35 -21.42
N VAL A 107 -12.88 4.26 -22.64
CA VAL A 107 -12.09 4.18 -23.89
C VAL A 107 -12.10 5.56 -24.56
N PRO A 108 -10.96 6.26 -24.62
CA PRO A 108 -10.89 7.60 -25.20
C PRO A 108 -11.09 7.61 -26.71
N VAL A 109 -11.59 8.74 -27.22
CA VAL A 109 -11.74 9.01 -28.66
C VAL A 109 -10.85 10.17 -29.11
N GLY A 110 -10.63 10.28 -30.42
CA GLY A 110 -9.75 11.29 -30.98
C GLY A 110 -10.18 12.73 -30.65
N GLY A 111 -9.20 13.57 -30.31
CA GLY A 111 -9.38 15.00 -30.05
C GLY A 111 -9.69 15.36 -28.59
N GLU A 112 -9.88 14.38 -27.72
CA GLU A 112 -10.21 14.62 -26.31
C GLU A 112 -9.04 15.19 -25.51
N ARG A 113 -9.37 15.96 -24.47
CA ARG A 113 -8.40 16.41 -23.45
C ARG A 113 -8.55 15.61 -22.17
N VAL A 114 -7.52 14.83 -21.85
CA VAL A 114 -7.41 14.05 -20.62
C VAL A 114 -6.58 14.78 -19.58
N GLN A 115 -7.04 14.80 -18.33
CA GLN A 115 -6.24 15.19 -17.18
C GLN A 115 -6.13 14.03 -16.18
N VAL A 116 -4.90 13.74 -15.75
CA VAL A 116 -4.60 12.71 -14.76
C VAL A 116 -4.11 13.39 -13.48
N ALA A 117 -4.92 13.29 -12.43
CA ALA A 117 -4.60 13.82 -11.11
C ALA A 117 -3.85 12.78 -10.28
N ALA A 118 -2.90 13.22 -9.45
CA ALA A 118 -2.26 12.36 -8.46
C ALA A 118 -3.20 12.06 -7.29
N VAL A 119 -2.91 10.98 -6.56
CA VAL A 119 -3.56 10.72 -5.26
C VAL A 119 -3.41 11.91 -4.32
N ALA A 120 -4.53 12.36 -3.76
CA ALA A 120 -4.54 13.40 -2.74
C ALA A 120 -3.87 12.88 -1.46
N LYS A 121 -3.15 13.76 -0.75
CA LYS A 121 -2.50 13.45 0.53
C LYS A 121 -3.17 14.26 1.66
N PRO A 122 -3.51 13.65 2.81
CA PRO A 122 -3.42 12.21 3.09
C PRO A 122 -4.41 11.38 2.26
N GLN A 123 -3.94 10.28 1.68
CA GLN A 123 -4.72 9.29 0.96
C GLN A 123 -5.59 8.52 1.96
N ARG A 124 -6.89 8.52 1.71
CA ARG A 124 -7.85 7.71 2.47
C ARG A 124 -7.90 6.30 1.91
N VAL A 125 -7.90 5.33 2.80
CA VAL A 125 -8.07 3.91 2.50
C VAL A 125 -9.16 3.40 3.44
N ASP A 126 -10.08 2.60 2.92
CA ASP A 126 -11.19 2.07 3.71
C ASP A 126 -10.67 1.09 4.77
N GLY A 127 -11.09 1.29 6.02
CA GLY A 127 -10.72 0.44 7.15
C GLY A 127 -9.38 0.82 7.80
N PRO A 128 -8.83 -0.05 8.67
CA PRO A 128 -7.58 0.22 9.37
C PRO A 128 -6.38 0.20 8.40
N LEU A 129 -5.48 1.18 8.55
CA LEU A 129 -4.26 1.24 7.75
C LEU A 129 -3.29 0.12 8.14
N ARG A 130 -3.17 -0.85 7.23
CA ARG A 130 -2.26 -1.99 7.32
C ARG A 130 -1.45 -2.05 6.04
N PHE A 131 -0.15 -2.25 6.16
CA PHE A 131 0.76 -2.25 5.02
C PHE A 131 1.30 -3.65 4.75
N LEU A 132 1.61 -3.93 3.49
CA LEU A 132 2.45 -5.04 3.06
C LEU A 132 3.59 -4.44 2.23
N LEU A 133 4.82 -4.70 2.63
CA LEU A 133 6.01 -4.15 1.99
C LEU A 133 6.76 -5.24 1.23
N ASP A 134 7.33 -4.87 0.08
CA ASP A 134 8.24 -5.75 -0.66
C ASP A 134 9.54 -6.04 0.11
N ILE A 135 10.30 -7.04 -0.36
CA ILE A 135 11.53 -7.49 0.28
C ILE A 135 12.64 -6.40 0.35
N HIS A 136 12.59 -5.39 -0.52
CA HIS A 136 13.57 -4.32 -0.57
C HIS A 136 13.29 -3.20 0.45
N LEU A 137 12.15 -3.24 1.13
CA LEU A 137 11.68 -2.24 2.09
C LEU A 137 11.73 -2.71 3.55
N GLY A 138 12.65 -3.64 3.86
CA GLY A 138 12.80 -4.19 5.22
C GLY A 138 13.15 -3.15 6.29
N THR A 139 13.99 -2.16 5.99
CA THR A 139 14.31 -1.07 6.94
C THR A 139 13.10 -0.18 7.21
N LEU A 140 12.35 0.18 6.16
CA LEU A 140 11.10 0.94 6.28
C LEU A 140 10.07 0.17 7.12
N THR A 141 9.92 -1.13 6.87
CA THR A 141 9.05 -2.02 7.65
C THR A 141 9.35 -1.93 9.14
N ARG A 142 10.62 -2.08 9.53
CA ARG A 142 11.04 -2.02 10.94
C ARG A 142 10.73 -0.67 11.57
N ARG A 143 10.89 0.44 10.82
CA ARG A 143 10.58 1.79 11.29
C ARG A 143 9.08 2.04 11.44
N LEU A 144 8.25 1.54 10.52
CA LEU A 144 6.79 1.59 10.66
C LEU A 144 6.33 0.83 11.90
N ARG A 145 6.85 -0.39 12.12
CA ARG A 145 6.55 -1.20 13.31
C ARG A 145 6.99 -0.52 14.61
N LEU A 146 8.16 0.13 14.60
CA LEU A 146 8.65 0.91 15.74
C LEU A 146 7.64 1.99 16.14
N LEU A 147 6.96 2.60 15.18
CA LEU A 147 5.92 3.61 15.37
C LEU A 147 4.52 3.01 15.67
N GLY A 148 4.40 1.69 15.82
CA GLY A 148 3.13 1.00 16.09
C GLY A 148 2.27 0.71 14.86
N VAL A 149 2.75 1.02 13.66
CA VAL A 149 2.02 0.81 12.41
C VAL A 149 2.07 -0.68 12.03
N ASP A 150 0.91 -1.26 11.68
CA ASP A 150 0.82 -2.64 11.18
C ASP A 150 1.48 -2.75 9.80
N ALA A 151 2.66 -3.35 9.75
CA ALA A 151 3.45 -3.50 8.53
C ALA A 151 3.91 -4.94 8.37
N ALA A 152 3.27 -5.68 7.46
CA ALA A 152 3.69 -7.01 7.05
C ALA A 152 4.87 -6.93 6.07
N TYR A 153 5.73 -7.94 6.14
CA TYR A 153 6.95 -8.09 5.34
C TYR A 153 7.29 -9.57 5.32
N GLU A 154 7.64 -10.09 4.15
CA GLU A 154 7.95 -11.51 3.96
C GLU A 154 9.41 -11.69 3.56
N ASN A 155 10.04 -12.74 4.09
CA ASN A 155 11.38 -13.17 3.73
C ASN A 155 11.47 -14.68 3.95
N PRO A 156 11.64 -15.52 2.90
CA PRO A 156 12.09 -15.19 1.54
C PRO A 156 11.04 -14.53 0.64
N ASP A 157 11.47 -14.03 -0.53
CA ASP A 157 10.59 -13.45 -1.54
C ASP A 157 9.60 -14.50 -2.08
N ILE A 158 8.30 -14.21 -1.94
CA ILE A 158 7.20 -15.05 -2.40
C ILE A 158 6.75 -14.71 -3.83
N GLY A 159 7.34 -13.66 -4.43
CA GLY A 159 7.05 -13.17 -5.76
C GLY A 159 5.82 -12.26 -5.84
N ASP A 160 5.82 -11.40 -6.86
CA ASP A 160 4.81 -10.34 -7.07
C ASP A 160 3.36 -10.83 -7.07
N ALA A 161 3.10 -12.00 -7.67
CA ALA A 161 1.75 -12.54 -7.75
C ALA A 161 1.20 -12.92 -6.38
N ALA A 162 2.04 -13.54 -5.53
CA ALA A 162 1.66 -13.92 -4.18
C ALA A 162 1.56 -12.70 -3.27
N LEU A 163 2.45 -11.71 -3.41
CA LEU A 163 2.36 -10.43 -2.71
C LEU A 163 1.05 -9.69 -3.03
N ALA A 164 0.68 -9.60 -4.31
CA ALA A 164 -0.55 -8.94 -4.72
C ALA A 164 -1.79 -9.68 -4.20
N ALA A 165 -1.84 -11.01 -4.33
CA ALA A 165 -2.93 -11.82 -3.80
C ALA A 165 -3.08 -11.68 -2.28
N ARG A 166 -1.97 -11.64 -1.54
CA ARG A 166 -1.97 -11.43 -0.09
C ARG A 166 -2.42 -10.03 0.31
N SER A 167 -1.93 -9.00 -0.38
CA SER A 167 -2.37 -7.61 -0.19
C SER A 167 -3.89 -7.52 -0.34
N ALA A 168 -4.44 -8.16 -1.37
CA ALA A 168 -5.87 -8.23 -1.60
C ALA A 168 -6.61 -8.97 -0.48
N ALA A 169 -6.19 -10.21 -0.17
CA ALA A 169 -6.86 -11.06 0.81
C ALA A 169 -6.85 -10.48 2.23
N GLU A 170 -5.77 -9.79 2.60
CA GLU A 170 -5.62 -9.20 3.94
C GLU A 170 -6.03 -7.72 4.00
N HIS A 171 -6.50 -7.12 2.90
CA HIS A 171 -6.81 -5.68 2.79
C HIS A 171 -5.64 -4.80 3.25
N ARG A 172 -4.43 -5.11 2.76
CA ARG A 172 -3.21 -4.35 3.07
C ARG A 172 -2.80 -3.48 1.89
N VAL A 173 -2.44 -2.24 2.17
CA VAL A 173 -1.83 -1.34 1.18
C VAL A 173 -0.45 -1.87 0.81
N MET A 174 -0.25 -2.20 -0.47
CA MET A 174 1.04 -2.65 -0.98
C MET A 174 1.99 -1.45 -1.13
N LEU A 175 3.12 -1.47 -0.43
CA LEU A 175 4.19 -0.48 -0.60
C LEU A 175 5.33 -1.12 -1.40
N SER A 176 5.69 -0.51 -2.52
CA SER A 176 6.78 -1.02 -3.35
C SER A 176 7.51 0.08 -4.09
N ARG A 177 8.75 -0.21 -4.47
CA ARG A 177 9.52 0.57 -5.45
C ARG A 177 9.45 -0.02 -6.85
N ASP A 178 8.76 -1.15 -7.02
CA ASP A 178 8.52 -1.77 -8.31
C ASP A 178 7.17 -1.34 -8.88
N ARG A 179 7.22 -0.72 -10.06
CA ARG A 179 6.02 -0.29 -10.80
C ARG A 179 5.27 -1.49 -11.38
N GLY A 180 5.96 -2.57 -11.72
CA GLY A 180 5.35 -3.80 -12.22
C GLY A 180 4.40 -4.40 -11.20
N LEU A 181 4.85 -4.53 -9.95
CA LEU A 181 4.02 -4.96 -8.83
C LEU A 181 2.82 -4.03 -8.62
N LEU A 182 3.02 -2.71 -8.69
CA LEU A 182 1.96 -1.72 -8.47
C LEU A 182 0.96 -1.54 -9.62
N ARG A 183 1.18 -2.18 -10.78
CA ARG A 183 0.24 -2.24 -11.92
C ARG A 183 -0.62 -3.50 -11.90
N ARG A 184 -0.46 -4.36 -10.90
CA ARG A 184 -1.23 -5.59 -10.76
C ARG A 184 -2.66 -5.26 -10.37
N ARG A 185 -3.62 -5.78 -11.14
CA ARG A 185 -5.06 -5.52 -11.00
C ARG A 185 -5.66 -6.15 -9.74
N GLU A 186 -4.97 -7.14 -9.18
CA GLU A 186 -5.39 -7.86 -7.98
C GLU A 186 -5.19 -7.04 -6.71
N LEU A 187 -4.39 -5.96 -6.74
CA LEU A 187 -4.12 -5.15 -5.56
C LEU A 187 -5.38 -4.50 -5.01
N PHE A 188 -5.58 -4.60 -3.69
CA PHE A 188 -6.61 -3.84 -2.97
C PHE A 188 -6.30 -2.33 -3.00
N ALA A 189 -5.06 -1.98 -2.66
CA ALA A 189 -4.53 -0.63 -2.72
C ALA A 189 -3.00 -0.72 -2.82
N GLY A 190 -2.35 0.33 -3.36
CA GLY A 190 -0.90 0.37 -3.48
C GLY A 190 -0.34 1.78 -3.42
N ALA A 191 0.96 1.86 -3.16
CA ALA A 191 1.70 3.10 -3.17
C ALA A 191 3.16 2.88 -3.56
N PHE A 192 3.64 3.73 -4.47
CA PHE A 192 5.04 3.81 -4.83
C PHE A 192 5.84 4.52 -3.74
N VAL A 193 6.94 3.90 -3.32
CA VAL A 193 7.90 4.49 -2.38
C VAL A 193 9.01 5.18 -3.16
N TYR A 194 9.02 6.52 -3.14
CA TYR A 194 9.87 7.31 -4.05
C TYR A 194 11.36 7.20 -3.70
N SER A 195 11.70 7.46 -2.45
CA SER A 195 13.11 7.54 -2.03
C SER A 195 13.79 6.18 -1.91
N HIS A 196 15.11 6.18 -2.09
CA HIS A 196 16.00 5.07 -1.72
C HIS A 196 16.55 5.22 -0.29
N ARG A 197 16.34 6.38 0.34
CA ARG A 197 16.84 6.71 1.68
C ARG A 197 15.78 6.35 2.72
N PRO A 198 16.07 5.47 3.68
CA PRO A 198 15.06 4.97 4.63
C PRO A 198 14.32 6.06 5.43
N GLU A 199 14.95 7.22 5.67
CA GLU A 199 14.36 8.36 6.37
C GLU A 199 13.29 9.05 5.52
N GLU A 200 13.61 9.33 4.26
CA GLU A 200 12.68 9.92 3.30
C GLU A 200 11.54 8.94 2.98
N GLN A 201 11.84 7.64 2.89
CA GLN A 201 10.82 6.59 2.71
C GLN A 201 9.77 6.59 3.83
N LEU A 202 10.21 6.77 5.09
CA LEU A 202 9.31 6.80 6.23
C LEU A 202 8.41 8.03 6.15
N ASP A 203 9.00 9.20 5.92
CA ASP A 203 8.26 10.47 5.80
C ASP A 203 7.26 10.44 4.64
N ASP A 204 7.64 9.86 3.50
CA ASP A 204 6.76 9.71 2.33
C ASP A 204 5.50 8.92 2.69
N VAL A 205 5.65 7.79 3.40
CA VAL A 205 4.52 6.92 3.80
C VAL A 205 3.68 7.59 4.88
N LEU A 206 4.30 8.21 5.88
CA LEU A 206 3.57 8.90 6.96
C LEU A 206 2.81 10.12 6.44
N ALA A 207 3.40 10.92 5.55
CA ALA A 207 2.73 12.04 4.90
C ALA A 207 1.60 11.60 3.99
N ARG A 208 1.79 10.48 3.27
CA ARG A 208 0.78 9.94 2.34
C ARG A 208 -0.42 9.36 3.08
N PHE A 209 -0.23 8.58 4.13
CA PHE A 209 -1.33 7.83 4.75
C PHE A 209 -1.77 8.35 6.12
N ALA A 210 -0.92 9.12 6.80
CA ALA A 210 -1.15 9.60 8.16
C ALA A 210 -1.72 8.50 9.11
N PRO A 211 -1.09 7.31 9.20
CA PRO A 211 -1.55 6.27 10.10
C PRO A 211 -1.46 6.76 11.56
N PRO A 212 -2.36 6.31 12.45
CA PRO A 212 -2.21 6.58 13.87
C PRO A 212 -0.88 6.01 14.37
N LEU A 213 -0.12 6.82 15.10
CA LEU A 213 1.18 6.43 15.65
C LEU A 213 1.01 6.01 17.10
N ALA A 214 1.48 4.82 17.43
CA ALA A 214 1.51 4.27 18.78
C ALA A 214 2.88 3.59 19.01
N PRO A 215 3.96 4.37 19.18
CA PRO A 215 5.31 3.82 19.24
C PRO A 215 5.46 2.75 20.32
N TRP A 216 6.36 1.79 20.06
CA TRP A 216 6.71 0.73 21.02
C TRP A 216 5.57 -0.24 21.37
N THR A 217 4.53 -0.32 20.53
CA THR A 217 3.41 -1.28 20.70
C THR A 217 3.54 -2.53 19.83
N ARG A 218 4.43 -2.53 18.83
CA ARG A 218 4.66 -3.65 17.91
C ARG A 218 6.12 -4.09 17.87
N CYS A 219 6.29 -5.40 17.71
CA CYS A 219 7.57 -6.06 17.52
C CYS A 219 8.16 -5.65 16.16
N THR A 220 9.34 -5.04 16.18
CA THR A 220 10.04 -4.65 14.94
C THR A 220 10.44 -5.86 14.09
N ALA A 221 10.59 -7.04 14.71
CA ALA A 221 10.97 -8.28 14.02
C ALA A 221 9.78 -8.96 13.33
N CYS A 222 8.65 -9.18 14.03
CA CYS A 222 7.53 -9.97 13.50
C CYS A 222 6.19 -9.23 13.38
N ASN A 223 6.09 -7.94 13.75
CA ASN A 223 4.86 -7.12 13.77
C ASN A 223 3.87 -7.41 14.91
N GLY A 224 4.08 -8.48 15.69
CA GLY A 224 3.22 -8.85 16.81
C GLY A 224 3.23 -7.86 17.97
N LEU A 225 2.20 -7.89 18.82
CA LEU A 225 2.05 -6.91 19.91
C LEU A 225 3.13 -7.06 20.98
N LEU A 226 3.57 -5.92 21.51
CA LEU A 226 4.48 -5.86 22.65
C LEU A 226 3.69 -5.74 23.95
N ARG A 227 4.04 -6.57 24.92
CA ARG A 227 3.57 -6.47 26.30
C ARG A 227 4.69 -5.87 27.15
N GLN A 228 4.37 -4.84 27.94
CA GLN A 228 5.29 -4.35 28.96
C GLN A 228 5.53 -5.46 29.99
N THR A 229 6.79 -5.67 30.34
CA THR A 229 7.18 -6.68 31.31
C THR A 229 8.10 -6.05 32.35
N SER A 230 8.02 -6.55 33.57
CA SER A 230 8.94 -6.16 34.62
C SER A 230 10.28 -6.85 34.41
N LYS A 231 11.31 -6.31 35.08
CA LYS A 231 12.67 -6.82 35.06
C LYS A 231 12.78 -8.23 35.64
N GLU A 232 12.00 -8.49 36.68
CA GLU A 232 11.95 -9.78 37.40
C GLU A 232 11.44 -10.89 36.49
N ALA A 233 10.49 -10.59 35.59
CA ALA A 233 9.95 -11.54 34.63
C ALA A 233 10.88 -11.82 33.44
N MET A 234 11.96 -11.05 33.26
CA MET A 234 12.97 -11.21 32.20
C MET A 234 14.28 -11.86 32.69
N HIS A 235 14.38 -12.17 33.98
CA HIS A 235 15.54 -12.82 34.58
C HIS A 235 15.78 -14.19 33.92
N GLY A 236 16.96 -14.39 33.32
CA GLY A 236 17.32 -15.61 32.57
C GLY A 236 17.12 -15.56 31.05
N ILE A 237 16.50 -14.51 30.50
CA ILE A 237 16.43 -14.26 29.03
C ILE A 237 17.44 -13.19 28.61
N LEU A 238 17.80 -12.28 29.52
CA LEU A 238 18.74 -11.20 29.25
C LEU A 238 20.19 -11.73 29.26
N PRO A 239 21.05 -11.27 28.33
CA PRO A 239 22.49 -11.56 28.39
C PRO A 239 23.10 -11.02 29.70
N ASP A 240 24.03 -11.79 30.28
CA ASP A 240 24.73 -11.46 31.52
C ASP A 240 25.23 -10.00 31.52
N GLY A 241 24.88 -9.24 32.56
CA GLY A 241 25.30 -7.84 32.74
C GLY A 241 24.29 -6.79 32.26
N THR A 242 23.23 -7.17 31.54
CA THR A 242 22.15 -6.24 31.12
C THR A 242 21.25 -5.80 32.28
N GLU A 243 21.19 -6.61 33.33
CA GLU A 243 20.28 -6.43 34.48
C GLU A 243 20.64 -5.25 35.38
N ARG A 244 21.85 -4.68 35.29
CA ARG A 244 22.27 -3.66 36.27
C ARG A 244 21.79 -2.24 35.94
N THR A 245 21.19 -1.99 34.76
CA THR A 245 21.06 -0.60 34.25
C THR A 245 19.67 -0.22 33.70
N TYR A 246 18.72 -1.15 33.53
CA TYR A 246 17.46 -0.84 32.83
C TYR A 246 16.21 -1.34 33.55
N ASP A 247 15.15 -0.53 33.51
CA ASP A 247 13.88 -0.75 34.24
C ASP A 247 12.64 -0.83 33.32
N THR A 248 12.80 -0.75 31.99
CA THR A 248 11.70 -0.88 31.04
C THR A 248 11.99 -1.97 30.03
N PHE A 249 11.23 -3.05 30.11
CA PHE A 249 11.31 -4.19 29.22
C PHE A 249 9.98 -4.38 28.50
N ALA A 250 10.05 -4.74 27.23
CA ALA A 250 8.90 -5.17 26.44
C ALA A 250 9.21 -6.54 25.83
N GLN A 251 8.21 -7.41 25.78
CA GLN A 251 8.33 -8.71 25.13
C GLN A 251 7.23 -8.88 24.08
N CYS A 252 7.61 -9.39 22.91
CA CYS A 252 6.63 -9.76 21.90
C CYS A 252 5.84 -11.00 22.33
N VAL A 253 4.52 -10.93 22.25
CA VAL A 253 3.63 -12.05 22.61
C VAL A 253 3.61 -13.17 21.57
N GLU A 254 4.15 -12.94 20.37
CA GLU A 254 4.16 -13.91 19.28
C GLU A 254 5.52 -14.61 19.15
N CYS A 255 6.61 -13.85 18.97
CA CYS A 255 7.94 -14.44 18.78
C CYS A 255 8.80 -14.47 20.05
N GLY A 256 8.31 -13.95 21.17
CA GLY A 256 9.04 -13.92 22.45
C GLY A 256 10.21 -12.93 22.51
N GLN A 257 10.49 -12.19 21.44
CA GLN A 257 11.60 -11.24 21.37
C GLN A 257 11.50 -10.20 22.49
N ALA A 258 12.56 -10.07 23.28
CA ALA A 258 12.69 -9.07 24.33
C ALA A 258 13.34 -7.78 23.79
N TYR A 259 12.85 -6.65 24.31
CA TYR A 259 13.31 -5.30 24.01
C TYR A 259 13.62 -4.57 25.31
N TRP A 260 14.76 -3.91 25.36
CA TRP A 260 15.19 -3.08 26.49
C TRP A 260 15.88 -1.84 25.97
N ARG A 261 15.90 -0.76 26.76
CA ARG A 261 16.73 0.39 26.43
C ARG A 261 18.19 -0.04 26.52
N GLY A 262 18.97 0.18 25.47
CA GLY A 262 20.40 -0.13 25.41
C GLY A 262 21.12 0.96 24.63
N ALA A 263 22.36 0.68 24.20
CA ALA A 263 23.17 1.64 23.43
C ALA A 263 22.50 2.19 22.15
N HIS A 264 21.54 1.43 21.58
CA HIS A 264 20.80 1.82 20.38
C HIS A 264 19.52 2.63 20.65
N ALA A 265 19.12 2.81 21.92
CA ALA A 265 17.86 3.45 22.27
C ALA A 265 17.77 4.88 21.77
N GLN A 266 18.83 5.68 21.92
CA GLN A 266 18.86 7.08 21.48
C GLN A 266 18.55 7.26 19.99
N ARG A 267 19.06 6.37 19.13
CA ARG A 267 18.78 6.42 17.69
C ARG A 267 17.31 6.11 17.38
N LEU A 268 16.73 5.13 18.07
CA LEU A 268 15.33 4.77 17.88
C LEU A 268 14.40 5.87 18.44
N ASP A 269 14.73 6.42 19.60
CA ASP A 269 14.03 7.57 20.20
C ASP A 269 14.07 8.79 19.27
N ALA A 270 15.19 9.04 18.57
CA ALA A 270 15.28 10.11 17.58
C ALA A 270 14.34 9.89 16.37
N ILE A 271 14.22 8.65 15.88
CA ILE A 271 13.27 8.31 14.81
C ILE A 271 11.82 8.53 15.29
N VAL A 272 11.50 8.06 16.49
CA VAL A 272 10.17 8.22 17.10
C VAL A 272 9.86 9.71 17.31
N GLY A 273 10.78 10.47 17.90
CA GLY A 273 10.62 11.91 18.13
C GLY A 273 10.45 12.70 16.83
N HIS A 274 11.21 12.37 15.79
CA HIS A 274 11.03 12.96 14.46
C HIS A 274 9.63 12.69 13.90
N ALA A 275 9.19 11.43 13.91
CA ALA A 275 7.89 11.05 13.37
C ALA A 275 6.73 11.69 14.16
N LEU A 276 6.79 11.68 15.50
CA LEU A 276 5.74 12.28 16.34
C LEU A 276 5.68 13.80 16.20
N SER A 277 6.82 14.49 16.12
CA SER A 277 6.81 15.96 15.98
C SER A 277 6.28 16.43 14.62
N ARG A 278 6.45 15.63 13.56
CA ARG A 278 6.05 15.98 12.20
C ARG A 278 4.68 15.42 11.78
N PHE A 279 4.31 14.25 12.29
CA PHE A 279 3.14 13.48 11.87
C PHE A 279 2.28 12.98 13.02
N GLY A 280 2.64 13.29 14.26
CA GLY A 280 1.77 13.03 15.41
C GLY A 280 0.49 13.83 15.26
N SER A 281 -0.64 13.15 15.27
CA SER A 281 -1.94 13.81 15.43
C SER A 281 -2.01 14.41 16.83
N ASP A 282 -2.33 15.70 16.97
CA ASP A 282 -2.76 16.30 18.24
C ASP A 282 -4.08 15.64 18.69
N GLY A 283 -3.94 14.47 19.28
CA GLY A 283 -5.03 13.65 19.76
C GLY A 283 -5.22 13.76 21.26
N ASP A 284 -5.05 14.92 21.91
CA ASP A 284 -5.56 15.14 23.29
C ASP A 284 -5.55 16.59 23.84
N GLN A 285 -6.01 17.61 23.11
CA GLN A 285 -6.23 18.96 23.70
C GLN A 285 -7.65 19.55 23.54
N ARG A 286 -8.64 18.72 23.19
CA ARG A 286 -10.06 19.10 23.26
C ARG A 286 -10.82 18.15 24.18
N GLY A 287 -10.55 18.27 25.48
CA GLY A 287 -11.20 17.47 26.52
C GLY A 287 -11.08 17.98 27.96
N GLN A 288 -10.44 19.13 28.21
CA GLN A 288 -10.44 19.76 29.55
C GLN A 288 -10.76 21.25 29.42
N GLY A 289 -12.03 21.52 29.14
CA GLY A 289 -12.65 22.84 29.20
C GLY A 289 -14.01 22.71 29.86
N GLY A 290 -14.02 22.39 31.16
CA GLY A 290 -15.21 22.23 31.97
C GLY A 290 -14.86 22.34 33.45
N GLN A 291 -14.90 23.56 33.96
CA GLN A 291 -14.77 23.90 35.38
C GLN A 291 -15.89 23.27 36.21
N GLY A 292 -15.57 22.85 37.45
CA GLY A 292 -16.53 22.83 38.55
C GLY A 292 -16.45 21.60 39.45
N GLY A 293 -15.71 21.69 40.56
CA GLY A 293 -15.82 20.69 41.63
C GLY A 293 -14.69 20.77 42.66
N GLN A 294 -14.92 21.52 43.73
CA GLN A 294 -14.06 21.66 44.91
C GLN A 294 -13.88 20.33 45.65
N GLY A 295 -12.70 20.11 46.24
CA GLY A 295 -12.50 19.10 47.28
C GLY A 295 -11.08 18.53 47.36
N GLY A 296 -10.19 19.18 48.11
CA GLY A 296 -9.01 18.49 48.68
C GLY A 296 -9.44 17.41 49.68
N PRO A 297 -8.55 16.49 50.11
CA PRO A 297 -7.45 16.89 51.00
C PRO A 297 -6.11 16.12 50.87
N SER A 298 -5.06 16.82 51.32
CA SER A 298 -3.92 16.39 52.16
C SER A 298 -2.90 15.34 51.67
N ALA A 299 -1.66 15.82 51.52
CA ALA A 299 -0.43 15.03 51.57
C ALA A 299 -0.09 14.63 53.03
N PRO A 300 0.57 13.47 53.26
CA PRO A 300 1.23 13.20 54.53
C PRO A 300 2.62 13.82 54.53
N THR A 301 2.84 14.80 55.41
CA THR A 301 4.16 15.27 55.82
C THR A 301 4.48 14.63 57.16
N GLY A 302 5.61 13.97 57.26
CA GLY A 302 6.18 13.55 58.53
C GLY A 302 7.66 13.27 58.35
N LEU A 303 8.51 14.13 58.91
CA LEU A 303 9.64 13.77 59.77
C LEU A 303 10.47 15.01 60.11
N SER A 304 10.63 15.21 61.43
CA SER A 304 11.50 16.12 62.19
C SER A 304 10.99 17.53 62.46
#